data_AF-F3FCQ3-F1
#
_entry.id   AF-F3FCQ3-F1
#
_cell.length_a   1.000
_cell.length_b   1.000
_cell.length_c   1.000
_cell.angle_alpha   90.00
_cell.angle_beta   90.00
_cell.angle_gamma   90.00
#
_symmetry.space_group_name_H-M   'P 1'
#
loop_
_entity.id
_entity.type
_entity.pdbx_description
1 polymer ?
#
loop_
_entity_poly.entity_id
_entity_poly.type
_entity_poly.pdbx_seq_one_letter_code
_entity_poly.pdbx_strand_id
1 'polypeptide(L)' 'GTMGYVDALREVSREGDQYSWWPDNEQAEMLNLGWRFDYQILTPGLRRFVRSARLPRQPRFSQHAPLIVDYDWTLTI' A
#
# COMPACT_ATOMS: atom_id res chain seq x y z
N GLY A 1 -2.22 -11.91 -12.63
CA GLY A 1 -1.52 -13.15 -13.02
C GLY A 1 -2.39 -14.36 -12.68
N THR A 2 -2.03 -15.55 -13.16
CA THR A 2 -2.82 -16.78 -12.98
C THR A 2 -2.79 -17.35 -11.56
N MET A 3 -1.90 -16.86 -10.69
CA MET A 3 -1.73 -17.37 -9.32
C MET A 3 -2.84 -16.95 -8.34
N GLY A 4 -3.71 -16.02 -8.71
CA GLY A 4 -4.89 -15.65 -7.91
C GLY A 4 -4.62 -14.79 -6.66
N TYR A 5 -3.37 -14.48 -6.32
CA TYR A 5 -3.05 -13.54 -5.23
C TYR A 5 -3.64 -12.15 -5.46
N VAL A 6 -3.96 -11.49 -4.35
CA VAL A 6 -4.69 -10.23 -4.30
C VAL A 6 -3.80 -9.14 -3.69
N ASP A 7 -3.86 -7.95 -4.25
CA ASP A 7 -3.19 -6.76 -3.72
C ASP A 7 -4.15 -6.00 -2.80
N ALA A 8 -3.84 -5.96 -1.50
CA ALA A 8 -4.73 -5.39 -0.50
C ALA A 8 -5.17 -3.95 -0.81
N LEU A 9 -4.24 -3.09 -1.24
CA LEU A 9 -4.55 -1.69 -1.52
C LEU A 9 -5.53 -1.54 -2.69
N ARG A 10 -5.43 -2.43 -3.68
CA ARG A 10 -6.26 -2.38 -4.90
C ARG A 10 -7.67 -2.93 -4.72
N GLU A 11 -7.95 -3.58 -3.60
CA GLU A 11 -9.31 -3.99 -3.26
C GLU A 11 -10.18 -2.84 -2.76
N VAL A 12 -9.57 -1.82 -2.15
CA VAL A 12 -10.29 -0.69 -1.56
C VAL A 12 -10.01 0.65 -2.24
N SER A 13 -8.92 0.77 -3.02
CA SER A 13 -8.60 1.97 -3.79
C SER A 13 -8.11 1.66 -5.20
N ARG A 14 -8.71 2.32 -6.19
CA ARG A 14 -8.24 2.31 -7.59
C ARG A 14 -7.63 3.65 -8.01
N GLU A 15 -7.42 4.55 -7.06
CA GLU A 15 -6.86 5.86 -7.32
C GLU A 15 -5.39 5.78 -7.74
N GLY A 16 -4.98 6.77 -8.55
CA GLY A 16 -3.59 7.02 -8.91
C GLY A 16 -2.81 7.63 -7.74
N ASP A 17 -1.55 7.97 -7.98
CA ASP A 17 -0.68 8.74 -7.08
C ASP A 17 -0.47 8.18 -5.65
N GLN A 18 -0.81 6.90 -5.45
CA GLN A 18 -0.53 6.15 -4.23
C GLN A 18 0.83 5.48 -4.34
N TYR A 19 1.88 6.23 -4.01
CA TYR A 19 3.26 5.77 -4.03
C TYR A 19 3.75 5.40 -2.64
N SER A 20 4.74 4.52 -2.59
CA SER A 20 5.33 4.06 -1.34
C SER A 20 6.84 4.28 -1.29
N TRP A 21 7.48 4.70 -2.38
CA TRP A 21 8.92 4.96 -2.44
C TRP A 21 9.23 6.17 -3.32
N TRP A 22 10.22 6.96 -2.91
CA TRP A 22 10.77 8.09 -3.66
C TRP A 22 12.30 8.12 -3.56
N PRO A 23 13.01 8.55 -4.62
CA PRO A 23 14.44 8.79 -4.54
C PRO A 23 14.71 9.96 -3.60
N ASP A 24 15.89 9.94 -2.98
CA ASP A 24 16.28 10.93 -1.96
C ASP A 24 16.77 12.24 -2.62
N ASN A 25 15.83 12.97 -3.21
CA ASN A 25 16.04 14.33 -3.69
C ASN A 25 14.77 15.17 -3.52
N GLU A 26 14.96 16.48 -3.34
CA GLU A 26 13.87 17.42 -3.06
C GLU A 26 12.85 17.51 -4.20
N GLN A 27 13.31 17.38 -5.45
CA GLN A 27 12.43 17.47 -6.61
C GLN A 27 11.41 16.33 -6.67
N ALA A 28 11.84 15.09 -6.40
CA ALA A 28 10.94 13.94 -6.38
C ALA A 28 9.92 14.05 -5.23
N GLU A 29 10.33 14.64 -4.10
CA GLU A 29 9.40 14.93 -3.01
C GLU A 29 8.39 16.00 -3.45
N MET A 30 8.83 17.14 -3.98
CA MET A 30 7.93 18.24 -4.36
C MET A 30 6.97 17.86 -5.50
N LEU A 31 7.44 17.13 -6.51
CA LEU A 31 6.66 16.75 -7.70
C LEU A 31 5.90 15.43 -7.54
N ASN A 32 5.95 14.80 -6.37
CA ASN A 32 5.36 13.49 -6.12
C ASN A 32 5.79 12.41 -7.13
N LEU A 33 7.06 12.41 -7.53
CA LEU A 33 7.61 11.43 -8.47
C LEU A 33 7.94 10.14 -7.72
N GLY A 34 6.91 9.35 -7.45
CA GLY A 34 7.01 8.13 -6.64
C GLY A 34 6.73 6.86 -7.42
N TRP A 35 7.11 5.75 -6.79
CA TRP A 35 6.81 4.39 -7.22
C TRP A 35 6.10 3.66 -6.09
N ARG A 36 5.27 2.67 -6.42
CA ARG A 36 4.66 1.80 -5.41
C ARG A 36 5.38 0.45 -5.39
N PHE A 37 6.22 0.26 -4.38
CA PHE A 37 7.01 -0.95 -4.17
C PHE A 37 6.59 -1.77 -2.95
N ASP A 38 5.73 -1.23 -2.11
CA ASP A 38 5.27 -1.88 -0.88
C ASP A 38 3.87 -2.44 -1.07
N TYR A 39 3.70 -3.72 -0.71
CA TYR A 39 2.47 -4.48 -0.91
C TYR A 39 2.20 -5.37 0.30
N GLN A 40 0.92 -5.54 0.62
CA GLN A 40 0.45 -6.71 1.37
C GLN A 40 -0.26 -7.62 0.37
N ILE A 41 0.40 -8.70 -0.02
CA ILE A 41 -0.14 -9.68 -0.96
C ILE A 41 -0.92 -10.73 -0.19
N LEU A 42 -2.17 -10.93 -0.59
CA LEU A 42 -3.14 -11.75 0.13
C LEU A 42 -3.53 -12.98 -0.68
N THR A 43 -3.83 -14.07 0.02
CA THR A 43 -4.57 -15.18 -0.58
C THR A 43 -6.00 -14.74 -0.92
N PRO A 44 -6.66 -15.37 -1.91
CA PRO A 44 -7.99 -14.97 -2.36
C PRO A 44 -9.04 -14.90 -1.24
N GLY A 45 -8.93 -15.76 -0.22
CA GLY A 45 -9.87 -15.84 0.90
C GLY A 45 -9.90 -14.57 1.77
N LEU A 46 -8.82 -13.79 1.78
CA LEU A 46 -8.71 -12.57 2.58
C LEU A 46 -9.19 -11.31 1.84
N ARG A 47 -9.47 -11.41 0.53
CA ARG A 47 -9.82 -10.28 -0.35
C ARG A 47 -10.93 -9.39 0.21
N ARG A 48 -11.99 -10.00 0.74
CA ARG A 48 -13.20 -9.29 1.20
C ARG A 48 -13.08 -8.72 2.61
N PHE A 49 -11.97 -9.00 3.29
CA PHE A 49 -11.71 -8.52 4.64
C PHE A 49 -10.90 -7.23 4.67
N VAL A 50 -10.38 -6.74 3.53
CA VAL A 50 -9.69 -5.45 3.50
C VAL A 50 -10.72 -4.33 3.67
N ARG A 51 -10.64 -3.60 4.79
CA ARG A 51 -11.53 -2.48 5.08
C ARG A 51 -10.97 -1.16 4.57
N SER A 52 -9.69 -0.90 4.81
CA SER A 52 -8.99 0.29 4.34
C SER A 52 -7.52 0.01 4.10
N ALA A 53 -6.92 0.76 3.17
CA ALA A 53 -5.49 0.71 2.88
C ALA A 53 -5.01 2.12 2.57
N ARG A 54 -3.89 2.54 3.17
CA ARG A 54 -3.33 3.87 3.00
C ARG A 54 -1.80 3.84 2.96
N LEU A 55 -1.24 4.74 2.16
CA LEU A 55 0.18 5.06 2.05
C LEU A 55 0.38 6.52 2.46
N PRO A 56 0.34 6.85 3.76
CA PRO A 56 0.56 8.21 4.21
C PRO A 56 1.97 8.67 3.84
N ARG A 57 2.06 9.81 3.18
CA ARG A 57 3.35 10.38 2.76
C ARG A 57 4.22 10.78 3.95
N GLN A 58 3.59 11.24 5.03
CA GLN A 58 4.25 11.68 6.25
C GLN A 58 3.46 11.21 7.49
N PRO A 59 4.14 10.93 8.62
CA PRO A 59 5.60 10.89 8.76
C PRO A 59 6.21 9.66 8.06
N ARG A 60 7.42 9.81 7.51
CA ARG A 60 8.22 8.70 7.00
C ARG A 60 9.61 8.67 7.65
N PHE A 61 10.21 7.48 7.73
CA PHE A 61 11.48 7.25 8.41
C PHE A 61 12.54 6.61 7.50
N SER A 62 12.23 6.47 6.21
CA SER A 62 13.13 6.00 5.16
C SER A 62 12.68 6.60 3.82
N GLN A 63 13.28 6.17 2.71
CA GLN A 63 12.77 6.47 1.36
C GLN A 63 11.37 5.89 1.11
N HIS A 64 10.87 5.03 2.01
CA HIS A 64 9.55 4.42 1.92
C HIS A 64 8.52 5.10 2.84
N ALA A 65 7.29 5.23 2.34
CA ALA A 65 6.11 5.49 3.16
C ALA A 65 5.60 4.18 3.79
N PRO A 66 5.08 4.22 5.02
CA PRO A 66 4.49 3.04 5.64
C PRO A 66 3.21 2.62 4.91
N LEU A 67 3.06 1.32 4.62
CA LEU A 67 1.80 0.74 4.14
C LEU A 67 0.95 0.29 5.33
N ILE A 68 -0.20 0.94 5.51
CA ILE A 68 -1.13 0.63 6.60
C ILE A 68 -2.40 0.05 5.99
N VAL A 69 -2.79 -1.14 6.45
CA VAL A 69 -4.00 -1.84 6.00
C VAL A 69 -4.79 -2.29 7.20
N ASP A 70 -6.08 -1.95 7.22
CA ASP A 70 -7.02 -2.37 8.25
C ASP A 70 -7.89 -3.51 7.69
N TYR A 71 -8.03 -4.57 8.47
CA TYR A 71 -8.82 -5.75 8.10
C TYR A 71 -10.01 -5.93 9.05
N ASP A 72 -11.16 -6.32 8.51
CA ASP A 72 -12.30 -6.81 9.28
C ASP A 72 -12.09 -8.26 9.74
N TRP A 73 -10.93 -8.53 10.34
CA TRP A 73 -10.49 -9.86 10.76
C TRP A 73 -10.06 -9.84 12.22
N THR A 74 -10.54 -10.80 13.01
CA THR A 74 -10.07 -10.98 14.40
C THR A 74 -8.89 -11.94 14.39
N LEU A 75 -7.69 -11.42 14.64
CA LEU A 75 -6.50 -12.24 14.79
C LEU A 75 -6.60 -13.07 16.08
N THR A 76 -6.42 -14.39 15.96
CA THR A 76 -6.51 -15.36 17.07
C THR A 76 -5.29 -16.28 17.03
N ILE A 77 -5.01 -16.96 18.14
CA ILE A 77 -3.91 -17.92 18.30
C ILE A 77 -4.38 -19.36 18.10
#